data_AF-A0A8J6WU85-F1
#
_entry.id   AF-A0A8J6WU85-F1
#
_cell.length_a   1.000
_cell.length_b   1.000
_cell.length_c   1.000
_cell.angle_alpha   90.00
_cell.angle_beta   90.00
_cell.angle_gamma   90.00
#
_symmetry.space_group_name_H-M   'P 1'
#
loop_
_entity.id
_entity.type
_entity.pdbx_description
1 polymer ?
#
loop_
_entity_poly.entity_id
_entity_poly.type
_entity_poly.pdbx_seq_one_letter_code
_entity_poly.pdbx_strand_id
1 'polypeptide(L)'
;MLKQWTSSRSLTAVTTLVVRGLLMGGLALPVVVPAAQASTYDFQVEPSSTTPSLPPQVIALRRAIIGQESGANFRAVNRHSGALGYGQVMPANIPSWTKEALGHSITASEFLNSPELQLQVIDFKLNQYWQAALVASNGDEAIAVRRVASHWYSGKPYRYNHTTASYYGGHRYPSVAEYTLAILQRYEQQKGLLGIDQLGYSPW
;
A
#
# COMPACT_ATOMS: atom_id res chain seq x y z
N MET A 1 10.47 26.08 -0.24
CA MET A 1 11.55 25.14 -0.63
C MET A 1 11.32 23.77 0.01
N LEU A 2 10.66 22.83 -0.69
CA LEU A 2 10.75 21.38 -0.41
C LEU A 2 10.03 20.52 -1.47
N LYS A 3 10.70 19.51 -2.05
CA LYS A 3 10.19 18.15 -2.40
C LYS A 3 11.35 17.30 -2.98
N GLN A 4 12.44 17.18 -2.23
CA GLN A 4 13.68 16.49 -2.61
C GLN A 4 14.46 16.01 -1.36
N TRP A 5 15.52 15.19 -1.43
CA TRP A 5 15.72 13.88 -2.08
C TRP A 5 17.13 13.36 -1.68
N THR A 6 17.27 12.13 -1.18
CA THR A 6 18.56 11.42 -1.01
C THR A 6 18.36 9.90 -1.07
N SER A 7 19.43 9.15 -1.36
CA SER A 7 19.37 7.74 -1.77
C SER A 7 20.19 6.78 -0.88
N SER A 8 20.00 5.48 -1.15
CA SER A 8 20.95 4.39 -0.95
C SER A 8 21.21 3.89 0.49
N ARG A 9 20.88 2.60 0.70
CA ARG A 9 21.86 1.58 1.13
C ARG A 9 21.34 0.18 0.78
N SER A 10 22.19 -0.64 0.17
CA SER A 10 21.91 -2.03 -0.19
C SER A 10 22.18 -2.96 0.99
N LEU A 11 21.48 -4.09 1.04
CA LEU A 11 21.89 -5.29 1.78
C LEU A 11 21.75 -6.52 0.85
N THR A 12 22.51 -7.57 1.15
CA THR A 12 22.89 -8.62 0.17
C THR A 12 22.80 -10.01 0.79
N ALA A 13 22.32 -11.00 0.02
CA ALA A 13 22.30 -12.44 0.35
C ALA A 13 21.35 -12.81 1.53
N VAL A 14 21.02 -14.08 1.83
CA VAL A 14 21.69 -15.37 1.53
C VAL A 14 20.70 -16.46 1.07
N THR A 15 21.19 -17.37 0.22
CA THR A 15 20.49 -18.56 -0.31
C THR A 15 20.87 -19.83 0.48
N THR A 16 19.94 -20.75 0.77
CA THR A 16 20.26 -22.13 1.20
C THR A 16 19.16 -23.13 0.78
N LEU A 17 19.52 -24.42 0.71
CA LEU A 17 18.74 -25.58 0.19
C LEU A 17 18.85 -26.77 1.19
N VAL A 18 18.26 -27.97 1.03
CA VAL A 18 17.80 -28.70 -0.18
C VAL A 18 16.25 -28.84 -0.24
N VAL A 19 15.52 -29.96 -0.10
CA VAL A 19 15.78 -31.41 0.16
C VAL A 19 14.75 -32.26 -0.63
N ARG A 20 14.96 -33.59 -0.74
CA ARG A 20 14.00 -34.56 -1.32
C ARG A 20 13.52 -35.57 -0.28
N GLY A 21 12.31 -36.09 -0.46
CA GLY A 21 11.81 -37.36 0.10
C GLY A 21 10.96 -38.07 -0.96
N LEU A 22 10.95 -39.41 -0.98
CA LEU A 22 10.27 -40.24 -1.98
C LEU A 22 9.89 -41.61 -1.37
N LEU A 23 9.12 -42.43 -2.10
CA LEU A 23 8.63 -43.80 -1.81
C LEU A 23 7.28 -43.86 -1.04
N MET A 24 6.42 -44.89 -1.19
CA MET A 24 6.00 -45.75 -2.33
C MET A 24 4.99 -46.82 -1.83
N GLY A 25 3.95 -47.14 -2.60
CA GLY A 25 3.13 -48.38 -2.47
C GLY A 25 1.99 -48.38 -1.42
N GLY A 26 0.95 -49.21 -1.60
CA GLY A 26 -0.11 -49.35 -0.57
C GLY A 26 -1.35 -50.23 -0.84
N LEU A 27 -1.93 -50.24 -2.07
CA LEU A 27 -3.06 -51.10 -2.53
C LEU A 27 -4.43 -51.12 -1.78
N ALA A 28 -5.47 -51.31 -2.61
CA ALA A 28 -6.83 -51.81 -2.33
C ALA A 28 -7.90 -50.89 -1.70
N LEU A 29 -9.14 -51.08 -2.19
CA LEU A 29 -10.36 -50.34 -1.86
C LEU A 29 -11.34 -51.22 -1.05
N PRO A 30 -12.39 -50.62 -0.47
CA PRO A 30 -13.72 -50.94 -1.00
C PRO A 30 -14.50 -49.70 -1.46
N VAL A 31 -15.35 -49.88 -2.48
CA VAL A 31 -16.29 -48.85 -2.98
C VAL A 31 -17.54 -48.87 -2.13
N VAL A 32 -17.96 -47.71 -1.61
CA VAL A 32 -19.27 -47.50 -0.99
C VAL A 32 -19.86 -46.19 -1.51
N VAL A 33 -21.02 -46.27 -2.18
CA VAL A 33 -21.85 -45.12 -2.59
C VAL A 33 -23.29 -45.61 -2.85
N PRO A 34 -24.32 -44.74 -2.73
CA PRO A 34 -24.32 -43.41 -2.11
C PRO A 34 -25.34 -43.26 -0.97
N ALA A 35 -24.98 -42.51 0.07
CA ALA A 35 -25.96 -41.73 0.84
C ALA A 35 -25.94 -40.30 0.29
N ALA A 36 -27.10 -39.78 -0.12
CA ALA A 36 -27.20 -38.43 -0.69
C ALA A 36 -27.11 -37.37 0.43
N GLN A 37 -25.90 -37.12 0.92
CA GLN A 37 -25.61 -36.02 1.83
C GLN A 37 -25.67 -34.70 1.07
N ALA A 38 -26.41 -33.72 1.61
CA ALA A 38 -26.54 -32.41 0.99
C ALA A 38 -25.15 -31.76 0.88
N SER A 39 -24.75 -31.39 -0.33
CA SER A 39 -23.45 -30.79 -0.59
C SER A 39 -23.38 -29.36 -0.06
N THR A 40 -23.07 -29.23 1.24
CA THR A 40 -22.36 -28.06 1.75
C THR A 40 -21.05 -28.00 0.97
N TYR A 41 -21.01 -27.13 -0.04
CA TYR A 41 -19.77 -26.77 -0.73
C TYR A 41 -18.91 -25.97 0.25
N ASP A 42 -18.20 -26.71 1.12
CA ASP A 42 -17.08 -26.16 1.87
C ASP A 42 -16.05 -25.69 0.86
N PHE A 43 -15.99 -24.37 0.66
CA PHE A 43 -14.99 -23.73 -0.15
C PHE A 43 -13.66 -23.77 0.63
N GLN A 44 -13.02 -24.95 0.61
CA GLN A 44 -11.67 -25.15 1.08
C GLN A 44 -10.76 -24.20 0.30
N VAL A 45 -10.40 -23.08 0.93
CA VAL A 45 -9.47 -22.10 0.36
C VAL A 45 -8.08 -22.70 0.42
N GLU A 46 -7.74 -23.52 -0.57
CA GLU A 46 -6.39 -24.01 -0.80
C GLU A 46 -5.41 -22.82 -0.81
N PRO A 47 -4.49 -22.68 0.16
CA PRO A 47 -3.68 -21.47 0.35
C PRO A 47 -2.49 -21.42 -0.62
N SER A 48 -2.78 -21.57 -1.91
CA SER A 48 -1.83 -21.85 -2.99
C SER A 48 -1.59 -20.64 -3.91
N SER A 49 -1.12 -19.52 -3.34
CA SER A 49 -0.38 -18.49 -4.10
C SER A 49 0.33 -17.51 -3.16
N THR A 50 1.65 -17.63 -3.03
CA THR A 50 2.49 -16.81 -2.13
C THR A 50 2.77 -15.40 -2.66
N THR A 51 1.74 -14.73 -3.19
CA THR A 51 1.78 -13.28 -3.42
C THR A 51 1.43 -12.59 -2.10
N PRO A 52 2.29 -11.73 -1.51
CA PRO A 52 1.96 -11.05 -0.27
C PRO A 52 0.71 -10.19 -0.44
N SER A 53 -0.39 -10.58 0.20
CA SER A 53 -1.63 -9.81 0.18
C SER A 53 -1.40 -8.46 0.85
N LEU A 54 -1.87 -7.39 0.19
CA LEU A 54 -1.69 -6.03 0.70
C LEU A 54 -2.45 -5.90 2.04
N PRO A 55 -1.80 -5.47 3.15
CA PRO A 55 -2.47 -5.44 4.45
C PRO A 55 -3.75 -4.59 4.43
N PRO A 56 -4.83 -4.97 5.13
CA PRO A 56 -6.09 -4.23 5.14
C PRO A 56 -5.92 -2.74 5.50
N GLN A 57 -4.99 -2.42 6.40
CA GLN A 57 -4.61 -1.06 6.76
C GLN A 57 -3.99 -0.29 5.59
N VAL A 58 -3.18 -0.95 4.74
CA VAL A 58 -2.61 -0.32 3.54
C VAL A 58 -3.70 -0.12 2.46
N ILE A 59 -4.67 -1.04 2.34
CA ILE A 59 -5.86 -0.87 1.49
C ILE A 59 -6.70 0.34 1.97
N ALA A 60 -6.92 0.47 3.28
CA ALA A 60 -7.64 1.59 3.88
C ALA A 60 -6.89 2.93 3.68
N LEU A 61 -5.57 2.95 3.93
CA LEU A 61 -4.69 4.11 3.67
C LEU A 61 -4.75 4.56 2.22
N ARG A 62 -4.69 3.61 1.27
CA ARG A 62 -4.86 3.90 -0.15
C ARG A 62 -6.21 4.56 -0.41
N ARG A 63 -7.33 3.94 -0.02
CA ARG A 63 -8.65 4.51 -0.26
C ARG A 63 -8.80 5.92 0.37
N ALA A 64 -8.24 6.14 1.56
CA ALA A 64 -8.24 7.44 2.24
C ALA A 64 -7.43 8.52 1.50
N ILE A 65 -6.20 8.21 1.07
CA ILE A 65 -5.32 9.13 0.32
C ILE A 65 -5.89 9.42 -1.07
N ILE A 66 -6.25 8.38 -1.83
CA ILE A 66 -6.75 8.52 -3.20
C ILE A 66 -8.07 9.31 -3.27
N GLY A 67 -8.96 9.11 -2.28
CA GLY A 67 -10.19 9.89 -2.13
C GLY A 67 -9.97 11.37 -1.80
N GLN A 68 -8.76 11.76 -1.38
CA GLN A 68 -8.35 13.15 -1.16
C GLN A 68 -7.56 13.72 -2.35
N GLU A 69 -6.71 12.92 -3.00
CA GLU A 69 -5.80 13.35 -4.06
C GLU A 69 -6.45 13.46 -5.45
N SER A 70 -7.27 12.48 -5.85
CA SER A 70 -7.81 12.41 -7.22
C SER A 70 -9.29 12.07 -7.34
N GLY A 71 -9.95 11.67 -6.24
CA GLY A 71 -11.30 11.08 -6.33
C GLY A 71 -11.33 9.78 -7.13
N ALA A 72 -10.25 8.98 -7.06
CA ALA A 72 -10.01 7.76 -7.83
C ALA A 72 -9.80 7.95 -9.36
N ASN A 73 -9.56 9.18 -9.84
CA ASN A 73 -9.31 9.43 -11.25
C ASN A 73 -7.86 9.12 -11.68
N PHE A 74 -7.66 7.97 -12.32
CA PHE A 74 -6.39 7.51 -12.90
C PHE A 74 -5.77 8.43 -13.96
N ARG A 75 -6.53 9.36 -14.55
CA ARG A 75 -6.07 10.31 -15.57
C ARG A 75 -6.00 11.76 -15.07
N ALA A 76 -6.16 11.99 -13.76
CA ALA A 76 -6.05 13.32 -13.17
C ALA A 76 -4.64 13.92 -13.35
N VAL A 77 -4.57 15.19 -13.77
CA VAL A 77 -3.30 15.94 -13.86
C VAL A 77 -3.45 17.27 -13.16
N ASN A 78 -2.60 17.53 -12.15
CA ASN A 78 -2.68 18.77 -11.40
C ASN A 78 -2.12 19.95 -12.21
N ARG A 79 -2.98 20.92 -12.55
CA ARG A 79 -2.59 22.13 -13.32
C ARG A 79 -1.54 23.03 -12.65
N HIS A 80 -1.29 22.86 -11.34
CA HIS A 80 -0.35 23.68 -10.57
C HIS A 80 0.96 22.95 -10.23
N SER A 81 0.92 21.62 -10.06
CA SER A 81 2.10 20.82 -9.67
C SER A 81 2.55 19.78 -10.70
N GLY A 82 1.78 19.54 -11.76
CA GLY A 82 2.04 18.46 -12.72
C GLY A 82 1.91 17.05 -12.11
N ALA A 83 1.34 16.93 -10.91
CA ALA A 83 1.12 15.66 -10.23
C ALA A 83 0.12 14.77 -10.98
N LEU A 84 0.38 13.46 -11.02
CA LEU A 84 -0.22 12.54 -11.98
C LEU A 84 -1.07 11.43 -11.37
N GLY A 85 -2.19 11.17 -12.03
CA GLY A 85 -3.04 10.01 -11.89
C GLY A 85 -3.68 9.83 -10.52
N TYR A 86 -4.01 8.58 -10.25
CA TYR A 86 -4.74 8.08 -9.08
C TYR A 86 -4.18 8.64 -7.76
N GLY A 87 -2.86 8.59 -7.59
CA GLY A 87 -2.17 9.03 -6.37
C GLY A 87 -1.64 10.47 -6.38
N GLN A 88 -1.86 11.24 -7.44
CA GLN A 88 -1.18 12.53 -7.67
C GLN A 88 0.34 12.44 -7.45
N VAL A 89 0.96 11.46 -8.09
CA VAL A 89 2.40 11.21 -7.99
C VAL A 89 3.16 12.28 -8.77
N MET A 90 4.14 12.92 -8.15
CA MET A 90 5.00 13.90 -8.82
C MET A 90 5.84 13.20 -9.91
N PRO A 91 5.94 13.74 -11.15
CA PRO A 91 6.70 13.10 -12.24
C PRO A 91 8.14 12.73 -11.88
N ALA A 92 8.82 13.57 -11.07
CA ALA A 92 10.19 13.34 -10.62
C ALA A 92 10.37 12.11 -9.71
N ASN A 93 9.30 11.61 -9.06
CA ASN A 93 9.36 10.40 -8.23
C ASN A 93 9.33 9.12 -9.08
N ILE A 94 8.62 9.15 -10.22
CA ILE A 94 8.22 7.96 -10.99
C ILE A 94 9.42 7.08 -11.37
N PRO A 95 10.52 7.57 -11.96
CA PRO A 95 11.64 6.71 -12.38
C PRO A 95 12.30 5.95 -11.22
N SER A 96 12.30 6.52 -10.00
CA SER A 96 12.82 5.87 -8.80
C SER A 96 11.80 4.91 -8.18
N TRP A 97 10.55 5.34 -8.01
CA TRP A 97 9.51 4.53 -7.39
C TRP A 97 9.17 3.27 -8.21
N THR A 98 9.17 3.35 -9.54
CA THR A 98 8.96 2.15 -10.37
C THR A 98 10.22 1.27 -10.42
N LYS A 99 11.42 1.85 -10.31
CA LYS A 99 12.65 1.06 -10.19
C LYS A 99 12.67 0.24 -8.89
N GLU A 100 12.13 0.79 -7.81
CA GLU A 100 11.92 0.07 -6.54
C GLU A 100 10.80 -1.00 -6.67
N ALA A 101 9.63 -0.66 -7.22
CA ALA A 101 8.46 -1.53 -7.22
C ALA A 101 8.44 -2.61 -8.34
N LEU A 102 8.97 -2.29 -9.52
CA LEU A 102 8.89 -3.10 -10.75
C LEU A 102 10.27 -3.61 -11.23
N GLY A 103 11.33 -3.29 -10.50
CA GLY A 103 12.72 -3.56 -10.92
C GLY A 103 13.22 -2.70 -12.09
N HIS A 104 12.40 -1.81 -12.68
CA HIS A 104 12.78 -0.94 -13.81
C HIS A 104 12.11 0.44 -13.78
N SER A 105 12.81 1.45 -14.31
CA SER A 105 12.28 2.82 -14.43
C SER A 105 11.35 2.94 -15.64
N ILE A 106 10.20 3.59 -15.48
CA ILE A 106 9.31 3.99 -16.58
C ILE A 106 9.16 5.52 -16.64
N THR A 107 8.65 6.04 -17.75
CA THR A 107 8.33 7.46 -17.92
C THR A 107 7.03 7.86 -17.23
N ALA A 108 6.88 9.17 -17.03
CA ALA A 108 5.63 9.75 -16.53
C ALA A 108 4.42 9.52 -17.46
N SER A 109 4.64 9.31 -18.77
CA SER A 109 3.57 9.05 -19.75
C SER A 109 3.07 7.61 -19.65
N GLU A 110 3.97 6.64 -19.53
CA GLU A 110 3.62 5.21 -19.33
C GLU A 110 2.87 5.02 -18.00
N PHE A 111 3.34 5.68 -16.94
CA PHE A 111 2.66 5.70 -15.64
C PHE A 111 1.25 6.30 -15.72
N LEU A 112 1.09 7.48 -16.33
CA LEU A 112 -0.24 8.13 -16.44
C LEU A 112 -1.24 7.32 -17.29
N ASN A 113 -0.77 6.59 -18.30
CA ASN A 113 -1.63 5.81 -19.19
C ASN A 113 -1.90 4.36 -18.73
N SER A 114 -1.25 3.87 -17.67
CA SER A 114 -1.47 2.51 -17.15
C SER A 114 -1.99 2.51 -15.70
N PRO A 115 -3.31 2.34 -15.48
CA PRO A 115 -3.91 2.20 -14.16
C PRO A 115 -3.27 1.09 -13.32
N GLU A 116 -2.91 -0.03 -13.96
CA GLU A 116 -2.24 -1.18 -13.35
C GLU A 116 -0.89 -0.79 -12.73
N LEU A 117 -0.03 -0.10 -13.49
CA LEU A 117 1.27 0.37 -13.00
C LEU A 117 1.12 1.46 -11.93
N GLN A 118 0.07 2.28 -11.97
CA GLN A 118 -0.24 3.20 -10.89
C GLN A 118 -0.57 2.44 -9.60
N LEU A 119 -1.44 1.44 -9.64
CA LEU A 119 -1.80 0.64 -8.47
C LEU A 119 -0.58 -0.09 -7.89
N GLN A 120 0.17 -0.85 -8.70
CA GLN A 120 1.33 -1.62 -8.23
C GLN A 120 2.36 -0.73 -7.53
N VAL A 121 2.69 0.43 -8.10
CA VAL A 121 3.67 1.37 -7.52
C VAL A 121 3.12 2.08 -6.28
N ILE A 122 1.85 2.52 -6.29
CA ILE A 122 1.23 3.19 -5.15
C ILE A 122 1.12 2.22 -3.96
N ASP A 123 0.65 0.99 -4.19
CA ASP A 123 0.49 -0.05 -3.17
C ASP A 123 1.84 -0.42 -2.53
N PHE A 124 2.87 -0.61 -3.36
CA PHE A 124 4.24 -0.88 -2.91
C PHE A 124 4.78 0.25 -2.02
N LYS A 125 4.68 1.52 -2.45
CA LYS A 125 5.19 2.66 -1.67
C LYS A 125 4.37 2.91 -0.40
N LEU A 126 3.05 2.73 -0.43
CA LEU A 126 2.21 2.84 0.77
C LEU A 126 2.52 1.73 1.79
N ASN A 127 2.76 0.49 1.35
CA ASN A 127 3.17 -0.61 2.24
C ASN A 127 4.55 -0.34 2.88
N GLN A 128 5.53 0.11 2.08
CA GLN A 128 6.86 0.51 2.58
C GLN A 128 6.76 1.66 3.61
N TYR A 129 5.92 2.66 3.34
CA TYR A 129 5.67 3.76 4.27
C TYR A 129 4.95 3.31 5.54
N TRP A 130 4.00 2.39 5.43
CA TRP A 130 3.25 1.83 6.56
C TRP A 130 4.14 1.08 7.55
N GLN A 131 4.98 0.17 7.05
CA GLN A 131 5.94 -0.59 7.87
C GLN A 131 6.90 0.35 8.62
N ALA A 132 7.48 1.33 7.91
CA ALA A 132 8.35 2.34 8.52
C ALA A 132 7.62 3.31 9.47
N ALA A 133 6.31 3.49 9.31
CA ALA A 133 5.49 4.32 10.17
C ALA A 133 5.10 3.62 11.49
N LEU A 134 4.73 2.33 11.44
CA LEU A 134 4.42 1.52 12.62
C LEU A 134 5.62 1.40 13.58
N VAL A 135 6.81 1.07 13.06
CA VAL A 135 8.04 1.00 13.87
C VAL A 135 8.32 2.35 14.54
N ALA A 136 8.23 3.45 13.78
CA ALA A 136 8.52 4.79 14.27
C ALA A 136 7.32 5.52 14.93
N SER A 137 6.28 4.76 15.30
CA SER A 137 5.17 5.17 16.16
C SER A 137 5.01 4.24 17.37
N ASN A 138 5.90 3.26 17.54
CA ASN A 138 5.78 2.20 18.56
C ASN A 138 4.42 1.46 18.50
N GLY A 139 3.94 1.20 17.28
CA GLY A 139 2.66 0.54 17.04
C GLY A 139 1.41 1.44 17.12
N ASP A 140 1.53 2.72 17.49
CA ASP A 140 0.39 3.65 17.47
C ASP A 140 -0.11 3.83 16.02
N GLU A 141 -1.29 3.28 15.75
CA GLU A 141 -1.90 3.22 14.43
C GLU A 141 -2.24 4.62 13.88
N ALA A 142 -2.76 5.51 14.73
CA ALA A 142 -3.17 6.86 14.33
C ALA A 142 -1.97 7.76 14.02
N ILE A 143 -0.90 7.64 14.80
CA ILE A 143 0.40 8.26 14.50
C ILE A 143 0.99 7.63 13.23
N ALA A 144 0.94 6.31 13.05
CA ALA A 144 1.43 5.64 11.84
C ALA A 144 0.73 6.16 10.57
N VAL A 145 -0.61 6.20 10.57
CA VAL A 145 -1.42 6.76 9.47
C VAL A 145 -1.01 8.20 9.14
N ARG A 146 -0.90 9.05 10.16
CA ARG A 146 -0.49 10.45 9.97
C ARG A 146 0.96 10.58 9.47
N ARG A 147 1.87 9.68 9.87
CA ARG A 147 3.25 9.61 9.33
C ARG A 147 3.27 9.18 7.86
N VAL A 148 2.46 8.19 7.44
CA VAL A 148 2.31 7.80 6.02
C VAL A 148 1.78 8.97 5.20
N ALA A 149 0.69 9.60 5.64
CA ALA A 149 0.11 10.77 4.97
C ALA A 149 1.12 11.94 4.88
N SER A 150 1.91 12.18 5.94
CA SER A 150 2.97 13.19 5.94
C SER A 150 4.11 12.86 4.97
N HIS A 151 4.43 11.57 4.80
CA HIS A 151 5.40 11.10 3.81
C HIS A 151 4.87 11.33 2.38
N TRP A 152 3.66 10.89 2.09
CA TRP A 152 3.00 11.06 0.78
C TRP A 152 2.97 12.53 0.35
N TYR A 153 2.44 13.36 1.25
CA TYR A 153 2.18 14.77 0.97
C TYR A 153 3.46 15.62 0.87
N SER A 154 4.42 15.41 1.76
CA SER A 154 5.57 16.34 1.96
C SER A 154 6.96 15.72 1.75
N GLY A 155 7.07 14.41 1.57
CA GLY A 155 8.34 13.67 1.57
C GLY A 155 9.00 13.57 2.95
N LYS A 156 8.30 13.95 4.03
CA LYS A 156 8.84 13.96 5.41
C LYS A 156 7.83 13.34 6.39
N PRO A 157 7.97 12.06 6.78
CA PRO A 157 7.01 11.41 7.69
C PRO A 157 6.94 12.06 9.08
N TYR A 158 8.02 12.68 9.54
CA TYR A 158 8.11 13.35 10.84
C TYR A 158 7.42 14.73 10.92
N ARG A 159 6.85 15.25 9.82
CA ARG A 159 6.19 16.57 9.78
C ARG A 159 4.67 16.51 10.00
N TYR A 160 4.14 15.39 10.48
CA TYR A 160 2.70 15.12 10.56
C TYR A 160 1.91 16.07 11.49
N ASN A 161 2.58 16.86 12.33
CA ASN A 161 2.00 17.89 13.19
C ASN A 161 2.29 19.34 12.73
N HIS A 162 2.95 19.54 11.58
CA HIS A 162 3.42 20.86 11.16
C HIS A 162 2.29 21.70 10.53
N THR A 163 1.88 22.74 11.25
CA THR A 163 0.72 23.62 10.95
C THR A 163 0.99 24.76 9.97
N THR A 164 2.26 25.03 9.60
CA THR A 164 2.59 26.03 8.59
C THR A 164 2.01 25.64 7.23
N ALA A 165 1.29 26.54 6.57
CA ALA A 165 0.69 26.32 5.25
C ALA A 165 1.74 25.98 4.18
N SER A 166 1.39 25.06 3.27
CA SER A 166 2.27 24.62 2.19
C SER A 166 2.08 25.49 0.94
N TYR A 167 3.14 25.68 0.15
CA TYR A 167 3.08 26.41 -1.12
C TYR A 167 3.86 25.69 -2.22
N TYR A 168 3.29 25.62 -3.42
CA TYR A 168 3.94 25.14 -4.64
C TYR A 168 3.44 25.96 -5.83
N GLY A 169 4.34 26.44 -6.70
CA GLY A 169 3.97 27.23 -7.88
C GLY A 169 3.17 28.50 -7.58
N GLY A 170 3.36 29.09 -6.39
CA GLY A 170 2.56 30.22 -5.87
C GLY A 170 1.18 29.83 -5.31
N HIS A 171 0.68 28.63 -5.56
CA HIS A 171 -0.59 28.14 -5.01
C HIS A 171 -0.43 27.72 -3.54
N ARG A 172 -1.40 28.11 -2.68
CA ARG A 172 -1.50 27.67 -1.28
C ARG A 172 -2.17 26.31 -1.22
N TYR A 173 -1.51 25.34 -0.60
CA TYR A 173 -2.05 24.05 -0.23
C TYR A 173 -2.21 23.96 1.31
N PRO A 174 -2.92 22.96 1.86
CA PRO A 174 -2.99 22.73 3.30
C PRO A 174 -1.62 22.67 3.99
N SER A 175 -1.59 22.91 5.30
CA SER A 175 -0.48 22.48 6.13
C SER A 175 -0.40 20.95 6.19
N VAL A 176 0.74 20.43 6.66
CA VAL A 176 0.91 18.98 6.81
C VAL A 176 0.04 18.46 7.96
N ALA A 177 -0.21 19.27 8.99
CA ALA A 177 -1.17 18.96 10.05
C ALA A 177 -2.59 18.77 9.49
N GLU A 178 -3.12 19.77 8.76
CA GLU A 178 -4.46 19.70 8.14
C GLU A 178 -4.61 18.48 7.22
N TYR A 179 -3.64 18.24 6.33
CA TYR A 179 -3.68 17.10 5.42
C TYR A 179 -3.71 15.76 6.17
N THR A 180 -2.80 15.55 7.14
CA THR A 180 -2.71 14.25 7.84
C THR A 180 -3.93 13.95 8.70
N LEU A 181 -4.56 14.98 9.28
CA LEU A 181 -5.81 14.83 10.03
C LEU A 181 -6.98 14.45 9.12
N ALA A 182 -7.08 15.06 7.93
CA ALA A 182 -8.08 14.68 6.93
C ALA A 182 -7.90 13.23 6.43
N ILE A 183 -6.66 12.79 6.22
CA ILE A 183 -6.39 11.38 5.87
C ILE A 183 -6.73 10.43 7.02
N LEU A 184 -6.41 10.76 8.28
CA LEU A 184 -6.79 9.95 9.43
C LEU A 184 -8.32 9.80 9.56
N GLN A 185 -9.07 10.89 9.39
CA GLN A 185 -10.54 10.84 9.42
C GLN A 185 -11.11 9.94 8.31
N ARG A 186 -10.58 10.03 7.08
CA ARG A 186 -10.96 9.13 5.98
C ARG A 186 -10.52 7.69 6.22
N TYR A 187 -9.39 7.47 6.91
CA TYR A 187 -8.85 6.15 7.19
C TYR A 187 -9.74 5.35 8.15
N GLU A 188 -10.19 5.94 9.27
CA GLU A 188 -11.09 5.23 10.19
C GLU A 188 -12.44 4.88 9.53
N GLN A 189 -12.95 5.74 8.63
CA GLN A 189 -14.12 5.42 7.80
C GLN A 189 -13.87 4.19 6.91
N GLN A 190 -12.67 4.05 6.35
CA GLN A 190 -12.29 2.88 5.55
C GLN A 190 -12.05 1.63 6.39
N LYS A 191 -11.64 1.75 7.67
CA LYS A 191 -11.54 0.62 8.59
C LYS A 191 -12.90 -0.01 8.88
N GLY A 192 -13.90 0.79 9.25
CA GLY A 192 -15.27 0.29 9.46
C GLY A 192 -15.89 -0.32 8.18
N LEU A 193 -15.65 0.29 7.02
CA LEU A 193 -16.06 -0.27 5.71
C LEU A 193 -15.30 -1.53 5.28
N LEU A 194 -14.27 -1.95 6.02
CA LEU A 194 -13.49 -3.16 5.79
C LEU A 194 -13.54 -4.14 6.99
N GLY A 195 -14.30 -3.83 8.05
CA GLY A 195 -14.38 -4.63 9.28
C GLY A 195 -13.07 -4.73 10.08
N ILE A 196 -12.09 -3.86 9.81
CA ILE A 196 -10.75 -3.91 10.44
C ILE A 196 -10.84 -3.60 11.95
N ASP A 197 -11.82 -2.78 12.32
CA ASP A 197 -12.20 -2.45 13.69
C ASP A 197 -12.83 -3.64 14.45
N GLN A 198 -13.61 -4.48 13.76
CA GLN A 198 -14.28 -5.64 14.36
C GLN A 198 -13.39 -6.88 14.50
N LEU A 199 -12.32 -6.98 13.71
CA LEU A 199 -11.45 -8.16 13.66
C LEU A 199 -10.46 -8.30 14.83
N GLY A 200 -10.50 -7.41 15.83
CA GLY A 200 -9.86 -7.62 17.14
C GLY A 200 -8.36 -7.96 17.08
N TYR A 201 -7.63 -7.35 16.14
CA TYR A 201 -6.24 -7.72 15.84
C TYR A 201 -5.30 -7.38 17.01
N SER A 202 -5.05 -8.36 17.88
CA SER A 202 -4.03 -8.27 18.92
C SER A 202 -2.65 -8.11 18.26
N PRO A 203 -1.91 -7.02 18.52
CA PRO A 203 -0.46 -7.09 18.42
C PRO A 203 0.04 -7.95 19.58
N TRP A 204 0.89 -8.93 19.25
CA TRP A 204 1.28 -10.07 20.09
C TRP A 204 0.20 -11.15 20.21
#